data_AF-A0A016TKS6-F1
#
_entry.id   AF-A0A016TKS6-F1
#
_cell.length_a   1.000
_cell.length_b   1.000
_cell.length_c   1.000
_cell.angle_alpha   90.00
_cell.angle_beta   90.00
_cell.angle_gamma   90.00
#
_symmetry.space_group_name_H-M   'P 1'
#
loop_
_entity.id
_entity.type
_entity.pdbx_description
1 polymer ?
#
loop_
_entity_poly.entity_id
_entity_poly.type
_entity_poly.pdbx_seq_one_letter_code
_entity_poly.pdbx_strand_id
1 'polypeptide(L)'
;MRPNVPIVWDSTLSLSSITVPPTPLLNSPFISDGTSTAIWNSQLIPLPRCKNEERAKNFDCELVDKCSCYPAETQANCHCKDLNISAWMSDLRHNLPLLFSSLSFRRNEDGQVMAFIPSMTTAEIILTVQDHFNTYVIFDDTFCAIKNTTLTGCYKCAKGAQTLVICASSRRT
;
A
#
# COMPACT_ATOMS: atom_id res chain seq x y z
N MET A 1 0.27 13.00 6.89
CA MET A 1 -0.64 13.50 7.94
C MET A 1 -1.27 12.30 8.63
N ARG A 2 -1.45 12.34 9.95
CA ARG A 2 -2.21 11.33 10.68
C ARG A 2 -3.62 11.88 10.95
N PRO A 3 -4.68 11.05 10.92
CA PRO A 3 -6.01 11.50 11.30
C PRO A 3 -5.98 12.16 12.69
N ASN A 4 -6.71 13.25 12.84
CA ASN A 4 -6.83 14.05 14.06
C ASN A 4 -5.53 14.66 14.60
N VAL A 5 -4.47 14.70 13.78
CA VAL A 5 -3.23 15.42 14.11
C VAL A 5 -3.17 16.70 13.27
N PRO A 6 -3.42 17.88 13.85
CA PRO A 6 -3.37 19.14 13.13
C PRO A 6 -1.93 19.48 12.73
N ILE A 7 -1.77 19.99 11.51
CA ILE A 7 -0.55 20.67 11.08
C ILE A 7 -0.83 22.16 11.13
N VAL A 8 -0.06 22.88 11.94
CA VAL A 8 -0.24 24.30 12.22
C VAL A 8 0.77 25.11 11.43
N TRP A 9 0.29 25.93 10.50
CA TRP A 9 1.02 27.05 9.88
C TRP A 9 0.30 28.36 10.25
N ASP A 10 0.13 29.31 9.32
CA ASP A 10 -0.77 30.48 9.49
C ASP A 10 -2.25 30.07 9.48
N SER A 11 -2.55 28.88 9.00
CA SER A 11 -3.84 28.20 9.09
C SER A 11 -3.63 26.77 9.59
N THR A 12 -4.64 26.20 10.24
CA THR A 12 -4.58 24.83 10.76
C THR A 12 -5.22 23.87 9.78
N LEU A 13 -4.45 22.90 9.31
CA LEU A 13 -4.94 21.83 8.45
C LEU A 13 -4.99 20.53 9.24
N SER A 14 -6.17 19.92 9.37
CA SER A 14 -6.32 18.64 10.04
C SER A 14 -7.05 17.64 9.15
N LEU A 15 -6.44 16.46 8.98
CA LEU A 15 -7.13 15.31 8.38
C LEU A 15 -8.11 14.77 9.41
N SER A 16 -9.42 14.91 9.18
CA SER A 16 -10.48 14.40 10.06
C SER A 16 -10.60 12.89 9.95
N SER A 17 -10.82 12.41 8.72
CA SER A 17 -11.08 11.00 8.48
C SER A 17 -10.47 10.54 7.15
N ILE A 18 -10.14 9.25 7.09
CA ILE A 18 -9.75 8.55 5.87
C ILE A 18 -10.54 7.25 5.80
N THR A 19 -11.24 7.03 4.69
CA THR A 19 -11.95 5.78 4.43
C THR A 19 -11.25 5.05 3.30
N VAL A 20 -10.90 3.79 3.56
CA VAL A 20 -10.31 2.88 2.59
C VAL A 20 -11.39 1.86 2.20
N PRO A 21 -11.59 1.54 0.91
CA PRO A 21 -12.57 0.54 0.51
C PRO A 21 -12.25 -0.83 1.14
N PRO A 22 -13.23 -1.75 1.25
CA PRO A 22 -12.97 -3.12 1.68
C PRO A 22 -11.94 -3.74 0.75
N THR A 23 -10.75 -3.99 1.26
CA THR A 23 -9.60 -4.41 0.45
C THR A 23 -9.03 -5.71 1.02
N PRO A 24 -9.62 -6.89 0.71
CA PRO A 24 -9.26 -8.17 1.33
C PRO A 24 -7.77 -8.53 1.18
N LEU A 25 -7.16 -8.10 0.08
CA LEU A 25 -5.74 -8.28 -0.20
C LEU A 25 -4.83 -7.68 0.90
N LEU A 26 -5.28 -6.66 1.66
CA LEU A 26 -4.52 -6.09 2.78
C LEU A 26 -4.32 -7.08 3.94
N ASN A 27 -5.15 -8.13 4.02
CA ASN A 27 -5.00 -9.19 5.02
C ASN A 27 -4.07 -10.33 4.54
N SER A 28 -3.38 -10.16 3.40
CA SER A 28 -2.47 -11.19 2.90
C SER A 28 -1.19 -11.22 3.74
N PRO A 29 -0.70 -12.41 4.12
CA PRO A 29 0.60 -12.53 4.74
C PRO A 29 1.73 -12.27 3.72
N PHE A 30 2.89 -11.89 4.23
CA PHE A 30 4.10 -11.69 3.44
C PHE A 30 5.27 -12.48 4.04
N ILE A 31 6.22 -12.85 3.19
CA ILE A 31 7.49 -13.47 3.59
C ILE A 31 8.66 -12.66 3.04
N SER A 32 9.74 -12.56 3.80
CA SER A 32 10.95 -11.84 3.39
C SER A 32 12.20 -12.58 3.84
N ASP A 33 13.23 -12.51 3.01
CA ASP A 33 14.60 -12.97 3.31
C ASP A 33 15.49 -11.81 3.78
N GLY A 34 14.90 -10.63 4.04
CA GLY A 34 15.61 -9.39 4.36
C GLY A 34 16.00 -8.56 3.14
N THR A 35 16.13 -9.13 1.95
CA THR A 35 16.44 -8.44 0.69
C THR A 35 15.23 -8.28 -0.23
N SER A 36 14.45 -9.34 -0.36
CA SER A 36 13.26 -9.46 -1.18
C SER A 36 12.06 -9.78 -0.30
N THR A 37 10.86 -9.46 -0.79
CA THR A 37 9.61 -9.71 -0.08
C THR A 37 8.57 -10.23 -1.06
N ALA A 38 7.89 -11.30 -0.69
CA ALA A 38 6.85 -11.93 -1.49
C ALA A 38 5.52 -11.98 -0.72
N ILE A 39 4.42 -11.94 -1.46
CA ILE A 39 3.11 -12.28 -0.90
C ILE A 39 3.07 -13.79 -0.62
N TRP A 40 2.44 -14.17 0.49
CA TRP A 40 2.40 -15.55 0.96
C TRP A 40 0.97 -16.10 0.94
N ASN A 41 0.83 -17.40 0.71
CA ASN A 41 -0.46 -18.08 0.85
C ASN A 41 -0.70 -18.46 2.33
N SER A 42 -1.72 -17.87 2.95
CA SER A 42 -2.08 -18.14 4.35
C SER A 42 -2.44 -19.59 4.66
N GLN A 43 -2.78 -20.40 3.65
CA GLN A 43 -3.05 -21.84 3.81
C GLN A 43 -1.76 -22.68 3.90
N LEU A 44 -0.62 -22.13 3.46
CA LEU A 44 0.67 -22.80 3.53
C LEU A 44 1.35 -22.42 4.84
N ILE A 45 1.50 -23.41 5.72
CA ILE A 45 2.19 -23.23 6.99
C ILE A 45 3.64 -23.66 6.77
N PRO A 46 4.60 -22.72 6.75
CA PRO A 46 6.02 -23.08 6.64
C PRO A 46 6.44 -23.80 7.92
N LEU A 47 7.18 -24.89 7.78
CA LEU A 47 7.75 -25.67 8.87
C LEU A 47 9.19 -26.00 8.52
N PRO A 48 10.12 -25.99 9.50
CA PRO A 48 9.95 -25.58 10.90
C PRO A 48 9.68 -24.07 11.08
N ARG A 49 9.09 -23.67 12.22
CA ARG A 49 8.91 -22.25 12.59
C ARG A 49 9.82 -21.89 13.76
N CYS A 50 10.66 -20.88 13.53
CA CYS A 50 11.61 -20.40 14.50
C CYS A 50 11.21 -18.99 14.97
N LYS A 51 11.46 -18.65 16.23
CA LYS A 51 11.13 -17.32 16.78
C LYS A 51 12.04 -16.21 16.26
N ASN A 52 13.28 -16.55 15.92
CA ASN A 52 14.29 -15.63 15.42
C ASN A 52 15.28 -16.36 14.49
N GLU A 53 16.12 -15.59 13.80
CA GLU A 53 17.10 -16.10 12.83
C GLU A 53 18.19 -16.96 13.47
N GLU A 54 18.66 -16.60 14.66
CA GLU A 54 19.72 -17.33 15.37
C GLU A 54 19.29 -18.76 15.71
N ARG A 55 18.07 -18.92 16.25
CA ARG A 55 17.52 -20.25 16.53
C ARG A 55 17.27 -21.05 15.25
N ALA A 56 16.90 -20.39 14.16
CA ALA A 56 16.78 -21.04 12.86
C ALA A 56 18.12 -21.61 12.36
N LYS A 57 19.22 -20.85 12.53
CA LYS A 57 20.58 -21.30 12.19
C LYS A 57 21.03 -22.49 13.05
N ASN A 58 20.65 -22.49 14.33
CA ASN A 58 20.95 -23.57 15.27
C ASN A 58 19.93 -24.71 15.25
N PHE A 59 18.92 -24.65 14.36
CA PHE A 59 17.83 -25.60 14.26
C PHE A 59 17.04 -25.84 15.57
N ASP A 60 17.05 -24.85 16.47
CA ASP A 60 16.31 -24.85 17.74
C ASP A 60 14.92 -24.24 17.53
N CYS A 61 14.07 -24.96 16.78
CA CYS A 61 12.78 -24.48 16.35
C CYS A 61 11.64 -25.35 16.86
N GLU A 62 10.45 -24.78 16.96
CA GLU A 62 9.25 -25.56 17.31
C GLU A 62 8.84 -26.36 16.08
N LEU A 63 9.06 -27.68 16.14
CA LEU A 63 8.64 -28.64 15.13
C LEU A 63 7.18 -29.03 15.40
N VAL A 64 6.27 -28.52 14.58
CA VAL A 64 4.87 -28.96 14.55
C VAL A 64 4.62 -29.60 13.19
N ASP A 65 5.28 -30.74 12.97
CA ASP A 65 5.22 -31.39 11.67
C ASP A 65 4.03 -32.33 11.51
N LYS A 66 3.43 -32.29 10.32
CA LYS A 66 2.49 -33.31 9.83
C LYS A 66 3.26 -34.32 8.99
N CYS A 67 4.14 -35.09 9.62
CA CYS A 67 4.82 -36.22 8.96
C CYS A 67 4.01 -37.51 9.15
N SER A 68 3.95 -38.33 8.10
CA SER A 68 3.45 -39.70 8.19
C SER A 68 4.63 -40.65 8.24
N CYS A 69 4.79 -41.35 9.36
CA CYS A 69 5.85 -42.33 9.56
C CYS A 69 5.29 -43.74 9.45
N TYR A 70 5.94 -44.56 8.63
CA TYR A 70 5.62 -45.97 8.46
C TYR A 70 6.76 -46.81 9.04
N PRO A 71 6.47 -47.77 9.94
CA PRO A 71 7.49 -48.67 10.45
C PRO A 71 8.01 -49.59 9.35
N ALA A 72 9.31 -49.86 9.37
CA ALA A 72 9.99 -50.93 8.63
C ALA A 72 10.82 -51.77 9.63
N GLU A 73 11.29 -52.95 9.22
CA GLU A 73 11.85 -53.96 10.13
C GLU A 73 12.94 -53.42 11.08
N THR A 74 13.79 -52.51 10.63
CA THR A 74 14.88 -51.92 11.43
C THR A 74 14.89 -50.39 11.42
N GLN A 75 13.98 -49.75 10.68
CA GLN A 75 13.96 -48.30 10.46
C GLN A 75 12.53 -47.77 10.38
N ALA A 76 12.33 -46.48 10.59
CA ALA A 76 11.05 -45.82 10.29
C ALA A 76 11.22 -44.95 9.03
N ASN A 77 10.31 -45.08 8.09
CA ASN A 77 10.27 -44.23 6.90
C ASN A 77 9.24 -43.11 7.13
N CYS A 78 9.73 -41.89 7.37
CA CYS A 78 8.91 -40.72 7.61
C CYS A 78 8.82 -39.85 6.36
N HIS A 79 7.59 -39.56 5.94
CA HIS A 79 7.30 -38.66 4.84
C HIS A 79 6.66 -37.39 5.37
N CYS A 80 7.39 -36.29 5.26
CA CYS A 80 6.93 -34.96 5.62
C CYS A 80 6.53 -34.20 4.36
N LYS A 81 5.54 -33.31 4.47
CA LYS A 81 5.21 -32.39 3.37
C LYS A 81 6.24 -31.27 3.36
N ASP A 82 7.16 -31.32 2.40
CA ASP A 82 8.13 -30.26 2.21
C ASP A 82 7.51 -29.09 1.44
N LEU A 83 7.68 -27.90 2.01
CA LEU A 83 7.33 -26.65 1.35
C LEU A 83 8.62 -25.95 0.93
N ASN A 84 8.85 -25.83 -0.37
CA ASN A 84 10.02 -25.14 -0.89
C ASN A 84 9.80 -23.62 -0.87
N ILE A 85 10.12 -23.00 0.27
CA ILE A 85 10.00 -21.55 0.51
C ILE A 85 10.86 -20.78 -0.49
N SER A 86 12.08 -21.26 -0.78
CA SER A 86 13.00 -20.61 -1.70
C SER A 86 12.45 -20.57 -3.13
N ALA A 87 11.79 -21.64 -3.58
CA ALA A 87 11.12 -21.67 -4.88
C ALA A 87 9.90 -20.72 -4.93
N TRP A 88 9.18 -20.57 -3.82
CA TRP A 88 8.10 -19.57 -3.73
C TRP A 88 8.65 -18.14 -3.84
N MET A 89 9.74 -17.85 -3.13
CA MET A 89 10.40 -16.55 -3.14
C MET A 89 11.14 -16.26 -4.44
N SER A 90 11.53 -17.25 -5.23
CA SER A 90 12.14 -17.00 -6.54
C SER A 90 11.12 -16.74 -7.65
N ASP A 91 9.84 -17.04 -7.42
CA ASP A 91 8.77 -16.79 -8.38
C ASP A 91 8.40 -15.29 -8.41
N LEU A 92 8.68 -14.64 -9.54
CA LEU A 92 8.38 -13.23 -9.78
C LEU A 92 6.89 -12.89 -9.65
N ARG A 93 5.99 -13.87 -9.78
CA ARG A 93 4.55 -13.67 -9.61
C ARG A 93 4.15 -13.44 -8.15
N HIS A 94 5.02 -13.81 -7.20
CA HIS A 94 4.79 -13.60 -5.77
C HIS A 94 5.64 -12.47 -5.21
N ASN A 95 6.74 -12.11 -5.87
CA ASN A 95 7.63 -11.05 -5.41
C ASN A 95 7.06 -9.65 -5.61
N LEU A 96 7.29 -8.79 -4.62
CA LEU A 96 7.01 -7.36 -4.74
C LEU A 96 8.03 -6.71 -5.70
N PRO A 97 7.60 -5.71 -6.50
CA PRO A 97 6.28 -5.08 -6.48
C PRO A 97 5.19 -5.90 -7.18
N LEU A 98 4.02 -5.98 -6.56
CA LEU A 98 2.84 -6.64 -7.13
C LEU A 98 1.76 -5.63 -7.49
N LEU A 99 1.19 -5.76 -8.69
CA LEU A 99 0.13 -4.90 -9.18
C LEU A 99 -1.18 -5.70 -9.31
N PHE A 100 -2.19 -5.25 -8.58
CA PHE A 100 -3.57 -5.73 -8.70
C PHE A 100 -4.45 -4.61 -9.27
N SER A 101 -5.67 -4.96 -9.67
CA SER A 101 -6.63 -3.99 -10.22
C SER A 101 -7.01 -2.89 -9.21
N SER A 102 -7.10 -3.23 -7.93
CA SER A 102 -7.56 -2.33 -6.86
C SER A 102 -6.43 -1.74 -6.00
N LEU A 103 -5.22 -2.29 -6.06
CA LEU A 103 -4.07 -1.81 -5.29
C LEU A 103 -2.75 -2.31 -5.87
N SER A 104 -1.64 -1.76 -5.39
CA SER A 104 -0.31 -2.37 -5.56
C SER A 104 0.42 -2.52 -4.24
N PHE A 105 1.23 -3.57 -4.09
CA PHE A 105 2.16 -3.73 -2.98
C PHE A 105 3.57 -3.39 -3.42
N ARG A 106 4.28 -2.62 -2.60
CA ARG A 106 5.67 -2.23 -2.82
C ARG A 106 6.43 -2.29 -1.50
N ARG A 107 7.74 -2.50 -1.59
CA ARG A 107 8.65 -2.39 -0.45
C ARG A 107 9.18 -0.95 -0.37
N ASN A 108 9.17 -0.34 0.82
CA ASN A 108 9.82 0.95 1.04
C ASN A 108 11.34 0.77 1.24
N GLU A 109 12.07 1.87 1.36
CA GLU A 109 13.53 1.83 1.59
C GLU A 109 13.89 1.14 2.91
N ASP A 110 13.05 1.27 3.95
CA ASP A 110 13.22 0.60 5.26
C ASP A 110 12.87 -0.90 5.25
N GLY A 111 12.45 -1.44 4.10
CA GLY A 111 12.07 -2.84 3.94
C GLY A 111 10.66 -3.22 4.39
N GLN A 112 9.83 -2.25 4.76
CA GLN A 112 8.42 -2.42 5.08
C GLN A 112 7.56 -2.55 3.82
N VAL A 113 6.48 -3.32 3.91
CA VAL A 113 5.49 -3.45 2.84
C VAL A 113 4.48 -2.30 2.91
N MET A 114 4.32 -1.60 1.79
CA MET A 114 3.34 -0.53 1.59
C MET A 114 2.31 -0.92 0.53
N ALA A 115 1.05 -0.59 0.79
CA ALA A 115 -0.04 -0.72 -0.17
C ALA A 115 -0.40 0.64 -0.77
N PHE A 116 -0.51 0.70 -2.10
CA PHE A 116 -0.98 1.87 -2.85
C PHE A 116 -2.34 1.59 -3.46
N ILE A 117 -3.36 2.32 -3.04
CA ILE A 117 -4.75 2.17 -3.49
C ILE A 117 -5.09 3.37 -4.38
N PRO A 118 -5.21 3.20 -5.71
CA PRO A 118 -5.27 4.31 -6.66
C PRO A 118 -6.63 5.01 -6.70
N SER A 119 -7.70 4.40 -6.22
CA SER A 119 -9.04 5.00 -6.27
C SER A 119 -9.93 4.55 -5.13
N MET A 120 -11.03 5.28 -4.92
CA MET A 120 -12.07 5.02 -3.90
C MET A 120 -11.64 5.27 -2.45
N THR A 121 -10.49 5.88 -2.21
CA THR A 121 -10.17 6.47 -0.92
C THR A 121 -10.87 7.82 -0.79
N THR A 122 -11.58 8.04 0.31
CA THR A 122 -12.15 9.35 0.65
C THR A 122 -11.40 9.88 1.86
N ALA A 123 -11.06 11.17 1.81
CA ALA A 123 -10.40 11.87 2.90
C ALA A 123 -11.19 13.14 3.21
N GLU A 124 -11.43 13.38 4.48
CA GLU A 124 -12.03 14.63 4.95
C GLU A 124 -10.93 15.47 5.58
N ILE A 125 -10.74 16.68 5.05
CA ILE A 125 -9.73 17.61 5.53
C ILE A 125 -10.46 18.86 6.01
N ILE A 126 -10.21 19.22 7.27
CA ILE A 126 -10.71 20.45 7.88
C ILE A 126 -9.59 21.49 7.79
N LEU A 127 -9.91 22.63 7.18
CA LEU A 127 -9.06 23.80 7.15
C LEU A 127 -9.65 24.86 8.09
N THR A 128 -8.87 25.29 9.07
CA THR A 128 -9.21 26.39 9.97
C THR A 128 -8.33 27.58 9.65
N VAL A 129 -8.92 28.64 9.12
CA VAL A 129 -8.23 29.90 8.81
C VAL A 129 -8.38 30.84 10.00
N GLN A 130 -7.28 31.46 10.45
CA GLN A 130 -7.32 32.42 11.57
C GLN A 130 -7.96 33.76 11.13
N ASP A 131 -8.59 34.47 12.08
CA ASP A 131 -9.34 35.72 11.82
C ASP A 131 -8.53 36.85 11.17
N HIS A 132 -7.20 36.79 11.17
CA HIS A 132 -6.32 37.81 10.60
C HIS A 132 -5.93 37.55 9.13
N PHE A 133 -6.75 36.80 8.38
CA PHE A 133 -6.51 36.55 6.97
C PHE A 133 -7.00 37.71 6.11
N ASN A 134 -6.11 38.69 5.88
CA ASN A 134 -6.43 39.87 5.09
C ASN A 134 -6.13 39.62 3.60
N THR A 135 -7.14 39.21 2.84
CA THR A 135 -7.02 39.06 1.37
C THR A 135 -7.30 40.39 0.69
N TYR A 136 -6.36 40.85 -0.12
CA TYR A 136 -6.59 41.93 -1.07
C TYR A 136 -6.66 41.34 -2.47
N VAL A 137 -7.69 41.72 -3.23
CA VAL A 137 -7.83 41.31 -4.64
C VAL A 137 -7.13 42.35 -5.49
N ILE A 138 -6.08 41.96 -6.20
CA ILE A 138 -5.45 42.78 -7.24
C ILE A 138 -6.11 42.43 -8.56
N PHE A 139 -6.68 43.42 -9.23
CA PHE A 139 -7.16 43.28 -10.59
C PHE A 139 -6.06 43.75 -11.56
N ASP A 140 -5.75 42.93 -12.56
CA ASP A 140 -4.86 43.28 -13.66
C ASP A 140 -5.61 43.03 -14.98
N ASP A 141 -5.73 44.07 -15.81
CA ASP A 141 -6.48 44.06 -17.07
C ASP A 141 -5.67 43.38 -18.20
N THR A 142 -5.14 42.18 -17.92
CA THR A 142 -4.35 41.41 -18.89
C THR A 142 -5.21 40.50 -19.74
N PHE A 143 -4.86 40.40 -21.02
CA PHE A 143 -5.52 39.48 -21.94
C PHE A 143 -5.13 38.03 -21.61
N CYS A 144 -6.10 37.25 -21.14
CA CYS A 144 -5.97 35.82 -20.93
C CYS A 144 -6.70 35.04 -22.03
N ALA A 145 -6.02 34.05 -22.62
CA ALA A 145 -6.59 33.12 -23.58
C ALA A 145 -6.71 31.72 -22.96
N ILE A 146 -7.84 31.07 -23.18
CA ILE A 146 -8.11 29.70 -22.74
C ILE A 146 -8.19 28.81 -23.98
N LYS A 147 -7.45 27.69 -23.97
CA LYS A 147 -7.57 26.68 -25.03
C LYS A 147 -8.74 25.74 -24.75
N ASN A 148 -9.38 25.25 -25.81
CA ASN A 148 -10.41 24.23 -25.69
C ASN A 148 -9.83 22.95 -25.08
N THR A 149 -10.57 22.37 -24.13
CA THR A 149 -10.14 21.18 -23.40
C THR A 149 -11.27 20.16 -23.35
N THR A 150 -10.90 18.89 -23.29
CA THR A 150 -11.86 17.80 -23.19
C THR A 150 -12.26 17.56 -21.75
N LEU A 151 -13.54 17.29 -21.54
CA LEU A 151 -14.11 16.97 -20.24
C LEU A 151 -14.13 15.45 -20.05
N THR A 152 -13.55 14.97 -18.96
CA THR A 152 -13.43 13.54 -18.66
C THR A 152 -14.09 13.25 -17.32
N GLY A 153 -15.06 12.35 -17.29
CA GLY A 153 -15.67 11.86 -16.06
C GLY A 153 -17.11 11.40 -16.28
N CYS A 154 -17.97 11.59 -15.29
CA CYS A 154 -19.35 11.11 -15.33
C CYS A 154 -20.38 12.21 -15.06
N TYR A 155 -21.56 12.04 -15.66
CA TYR A 155 -22.74 12.85 -15.41
C TYR A 155 -23.59 12.21 -14.31
N LYS A 156 -24.18 13.02 -13.43
CA LYS A 156 -25.00 12.56 -12.27
C LYS A 156 -24.25 11.60 -11.32
N CYS A 157 -22.98 11.84 -11.05
CA CYS A 157 -22.18 11.09 -10.09
C CYS A 157 -21.47 12.03 -9.12
N ALA A 158 -21.16 11.57 -7.90
CA ALA A 158 -20.46 12.39 -6.89
C ALA A 158 -19.05 12.83 -7.31
N LYS A 159 -18.33 12.02 -8.11
CA LYS A 159 -17.03 12.39 -8.68
C LYS A 159 -17.12 13.49 -9.75
N GLY A 160 -18.27 13.64 -10.38
CA GLY A 160 -18.47 14.55 -11.51
C GLY A 160 -17.55 14.29 -12.70
N ALA A 161 -17.27 15.35 -13.46
CA ALA A 161 -16.33 15.35 -14.56
C ALA A 161 -15.30 16.47 -14.37
N GLN A 162 -14.07 16.20 -14.80
CA GLN A 162 -12.92 17.07 -14.65
C GLN A 162 -12.31 17.41 -16.01
N THR A 163 -11.70 18.57 -16.12
CA THR A 163 -10.96 19.00 -17.30
C THR A 163 -9.72 19.76 -16.87
N LEU A 164 -8.63 19.60 -17.60
CA LEU A 164 -7.40 20.36 -17.39
C LEU A 164 -7.44 21.61 -18.26
N VAL A 165 -7.69 22.76 -17.65
CA VAL A 165 -7.71 24.05 -18.36
C VAL A 165 -6.30 24.63 -18.44
N ILE A 166 -5.84 24.93 -19.66
CA ILE A 166 -4.58 25.65 -19.88
C ILE A 166 -4.91 27.12 -20.12
N CYS A 167 -4.55 27.96 -19.15
CA CYS A 167 -4.66 29.40 -19.24
C CYS A 167 -3.33 30.01 -19.70
N ALA A 168 -3.36 30.83 -20.75
CA ALA A 168 -2.21 31.60 -21.21
C ALA A 168 -2.47 33.09 -20.97
N SER A 169 -1.56 33.77 -20.28
CA SER A 169 -1.59 35.23 -20.09
C SER A 169 -0.42 35.88 -20.83
N SER A 170 -0.63 37.11 -21.30
CA SER A 170 0.41 37.94 -21.91
C SER A 170 1.44 38.47 -20.90
N ARG A 171 1.17 38.35 -19.58
CA ARG A 171 2.09 38.71 -18.50
C ARG A 171 2.13 37.63 -17.42
N ARG A 172 3.25 37.54 -16.69
CA ARG A 172 3.35 36.71 -15.47
C ARG A 172 2.81 37.49 -14.28
N THR A 173 1.93 36.86 -13.52
CA THR A 173 1.54 37.25 -12.16
C THR A 173 2.67 36.99 -11.18
#